data_AF-A0A9Q9CUT7-F1
#
_entry.id   AF-A0A9Q9CUT7-F1
#
_cell.length_a   1.000
_cell.length_b   1.000
_cell.length_c   1.000
_cell.angle_alpha   90.00
_cell.angle_beta   90.00
_cell.angle_gamma   90.00
#
_symmetry.space_group_name_H-M   'P 1'
#
loop_
_entity.id
_entity.type
_entity.pdbx_description
1 polymer ?
#
loop_
_entity_poly.entity_id
_entity_poly.type
_entity_poly.pdbx_seq_one_letter_code
_entity_poly.pdbx_strand_id
1 'polypeptide(L)' 'MDITEIEKGMLVECKQGVGVILVIDAKTNAVLIEERESHQQFAADISELTGNPQ' A
#
# COMPACT_ATOMS: atom_id res chain seq x y z
N MET A 1 5.46 7.42 0.18
CA MET A 1 4.59 8.40 0.87
C MET A 1 5.02 8.54 2.32
N ASP A 2 4.41 9.41 3.13
CA ASP A 2 4.54 9.39 4.60
C ASP A 2 3.41 8.56 5.24
N ILE A 3 3.65 7.95 6.41
CA ILE A 3 2.64 7.14 7.12
C ILE A 3 1.41 7.95 7.53
N THR A 4 1.57 9.25 7.73
CA THR A 4 0.48 10.16 8.07
C THR A 4 -0.45 10.46 6.89
N GLU A 5 -0.05 10.10 5.66
CA GLU A 5 -0.78 10.36 4.41
C GLU A 5 -1.50 9.13 3.86
N ILE A 6 -1.41 7.98 4.54
CA ILE A 6 -2.02 6.72 4.10
C ILE A 6 -3.09 6.24 5.06
N GLU A 7 -4.16 5.73 4.48
CA GLU A 7 -5.31 5.23 5.19
C GLU A 7 -5.69 3.84 4.69
N LYS A 8 -6.33 3.05 5.57
CA LYS A 8 -6.90 1.77 5.16
C LYS A 8 -7.99 2.02 4.12
N GLY A 9 -7.97 1.24 3.03
CA GLY A 9 -8.86 1.39 1.89
C GLY A 9 -8.34 2.36 0.82
N MET A 10 -7.21 3.02 1.05
CA MET A 10 -6.58 3.87 0.05
C MET A 10 -6.02 3.02 -1.10
N LEU A 11 -6.21 3.52 -2.32
CA LEU A 11 -5.61 2.97 -3.53
C LEU A 11 -4.18 3.50 -3.64
N VAL A 12 -3.21 2.60 -3.76
CA VAL A 12 -1.80 2.93 -3.85
C VAL A 12 -1.15 2.15 -4.99
N GLU A 13 -0.10 2.72 -5.57
CA GLU A 13 0.77 2.04 -6.50
C GLU A 13 2.11 1.74 -5.83
N CYS A 14 2.69 0.59 -6.17
CA CYS A 14 4.03 0.19 -5.76
C CYS A 14 4.68 -0.64 -6.88
N LYS A 15 5.92 -1.10 -6.68
CA LYS A 15 6.66 -1.92 -7.67
C LYS A 15 5.94 -3.19 -8.12
N GLN A 16 5.02 -3.70 -7.30
CA GLN A 16 4.28 -4.94 -7.53
C GLN A 16 2.94 -4.70 -8.25
N GLY A 17 2.55 -3.44 -8.43
CA GLY A 17 1.31 -3.04 -9.10
C GLY A 17 0.46 -2.08 -8.25
N VAL A 18 -0.79 -1.95 -8.66
CA VAL A 18 -1.80 -1.10 -8.01
C VAL A 18 -2.65 -1.96 -7.07
N GLY A 19 -2.81 -1.51 -5.84
CA GLY A 19 -3.56 -2.24 -4.83
C GLY A 19 -4.23 -1.36 -3.78
N VAL A 20 -4.95 -2.01 -2.88
CA VAL A 20 -5.68 -1.36 -1.78
C VAL A 20 -5.00 -1.67 -0.46
N ILE A 21 -4.80 -0.65 0.39
CA ILE A 21 -4.27 -0.85 1.75
C ILE A 21 -5.30 -1.57 2.61
N LEU A 22 -4.96 -2.76 3.11
CA LEU A 22 -5.77 -3.53 4.04
C LEU A 22 -5.41 -3.25 5.50
N VAL A 23 -4.12 -3.10 5.79
CA VAL A 23 -3.56 -2.92 7.14
C VAL A 23 -2.39 -1.96 7.06
N ILE A 24 -2.24 -1.12 8.09
CA ILE A 24 -1.10 -0.24 8.29
C ILE A 24 -0.42 -0.66 9.59
N ASP A 25 0.87 -1.00 9.52
CA ASP A 25 1.71 -1.23 10.68
C ASP A 25 2.69 -0.06 10.87
N ALA A 26 2.31 0.85 11.77
CA ALA A 26 3.12 2.00 12.12
C ALA A 26 4.38 1.67 12.91
N LYS A 27 4.50 0.47 13.49
CA LYS A 27 5.72 0.09 14.22
C LYS A 27 6.85 -0.27 13.26
N THR A 28 6.51 -0.83 12.10
CA THR A 28 7.47 -1.31 11.11
C THR A 28 7.51 -0.45 9.84
N ASN A 29 6.68 0.60 9.77
CA ASN A 29 6.48 1.41 8.56
C ASN A 29 6.10 0.59 7.32
N ALA A 30 5.29 -0.44 7.53
CA ALA A 30 4.84 -1.34 6.48
C ALA A 30 3.32 -1.29 6.34
N VAL A 31 2.85 -1.63 5.14
CA VAL A 31 1.43 -1.82 4.84
C VAL A 31 1.20 -3.18 4.22
N LEU A 32 0.04 -3.76 4.51
CA LEU A 32 -0.47 -4.91 3.77
C LEU A 32 -1.36 -4.38 2.64
N ILE A 33 -1.05 -4.76 1.42
CA ILE A 33 -1.77 -4.36 0.20
C ILE A 33 -2.38 -5.60 -0.44
N GLU A 34 -3.58 -5.44 -0.98
CA GLU A 34 -4.20 -6.41 -1.88
C GLU A 34 -4.17 -5.88 -3.31
N GLU A 35 -3.52 -6.62 -4.20
CA GLU A 35 -3.49 -6.34 -5.63
C GLU A 35 -4.88 -6.56 -6.25
N ARG A 36 -5.30 -5.67 -7.15
CA ARG A 36 -6.69 -5.67 -7.63
C ARG A 36 -7.03 -6.79 -8.60
N GLU A 37 -6.10 -7.22 -9.45
CA GLU A 37 -6.38 -8.20 -10.50
C GLU A 37 -6.28 -9.65 -9.99
N SER A 38 -5.23 -9.93 -9.22
CA SER A 38 -4.88 -11.24 -8.72
C SER A 38 -5.44 -11.53 -7.32
N HIS A 39 -5.92 -10.50 -6.61
CA HIS A 39 -6.26 -10.56 -5.18
C HIS A 39 -5.11 -11.06 -4.30
N GLN A 40 -3.87 -10.97 -4.80
CA GLN A 40 -2.70 -11.36 -4.03
C GLN A 40 -2.41 -10.31 -2.97
N GLN A 41 -2.12 -10.77 -1.75
CA GLN A 41 -1.75 -9.92 -0.64
C GLN A 41 -0.24 -9.91 -0.45
N PHE A 42 0.32 -8.72 -0.25
CA PHE A 42 1.75 -8.55 -0.01
C PHE A 42 2.02 -7.38 0.94
N ALA A 43 3.15 -7.45 1.64
CA ALA A 43 3.63 -6.36 2.47
C ALA A 43 4.55 -5.46 1.64
N ALA A 44 4.37 -4.14 1.79
CA ALA A 44 5.24 -3.14 1.18
C ALA A 44 5.63 -2.10 2.22
N ASP A 45 6.83 -1.54 2.08
CA ASP A 45 7.25 -0.40 2.89
C ASP A 45 6.54 0.87 2.39
N ILE A 46 6.16 1.75 3.32
CA ILE A 46 5.41 2.98 3.01
C ILE A 46 6.20 3.92 2.07
N SER A 47 7.54 3.87 2.15
CA SER A 47 8.42 4.62 1.25
C SER A 47 8.35 4.14 -0.21
N GLU A 48 7.91 2.91 -0.45
CA GLU A 48 7.75 2.34 -1.79
C GLU A 48 6.39 2.65 -2.44
N LEU A 49 5.49 3.32 -1.71
CA LEU A 49 4.16 3.66 -2.18
C LEU A 49 4.13 5.02 -2.88
N THR A 50 3.36 5.08 -3.97
CA THR A 50 2.94 6.30 -4.67
C THR A 50 1.42 6.48 -4.56
N GLY A 51 1.00 7.69 -4.14
CA GLY A 51 -0.40 8.01 -3.84
C GLY A 51 -1.24 8.42 -5.05
N ASN A 52 -0.61 8.62 -6.21
CA ASN A 52 -1.28 8.85 -7.49
C ASN A 52 -0.91 7.70 -8.43
N PRO A 53 -1.68 6.60 -8.44
CA PRO A 53 -1.59 5.62 -9.51
C PRO A 53 -1.89 6.34 -10.84
N GLN A 54 -0.95 6.28 -11.79
CA GLN A 54 -1.15 6.82 -13.15
C GLN A 54 -1.98 5.91 -14.04
#